data_AF-F0SP02-F1
#
_entry.id   AF-F0SP02-F1
#
_cell.length_a   1.000
_cell.length_b   1.000
_cell.length_c   1.000
_cell.angle_alpha   90.00
_cell.angle_beta   90.00
_cell.angle_gamma   90.00
#
_symmetry.space_group_name_H-M   'P 1'
#
loop_
_entity.id
_entity.type
_entity.pdbx_description
1 polymer ?
#
loop_
_entity_poly.entity_id
_entity_poly.type
_entity_poly.pdbx_seq_one_letter_code
_entity_poly.pdbx_strand_id
1 'polypeptide(L)'
;MIGDDLTILADNPECLSILRAYARWEAEERAEKQSAWRSRLTQETSAESPEEETADVSSSAHGLLIAYGFLDIELVGRTSGIHYCITTSGKRALRRLEGELATADAESDADEEASSDVHEVEEVDDLAA
;
A
#
# COMPACT_ATOMS: atom_id res chain seq x y z
N MET A 1 4.28 -6.77 -15.31
CA MET A 1 2.81 -6.89 -15.45
C MET A 1 2.28 -7.04 -14.05
N ILE A 2 1.56 -6.02 -13.58
CA ILE A 2 0.87 -6.04 -12.28
C ILE A 2 -0.15 -7.17 -12.38
N GLY A 3 -0.10 -8.15 -11.46
CA GLY A 3 -1.09 -9.23 -11.46
C GLY A 3 -2.45 -8.67 -11.04
N ASP A 4 -3.55 -9.25 -11.53
CA ASP A 4 -4.93 -8.79 -11.28
C ASP A 4 -5.21 -8.48 -9.79
N ASP A 5 -4.63 -9.30 -8.91
CA ASP A 5 -4.59 -9.16 -7.45
C ASP A 5 -4.07 -7.79 -6.95
N LEU A 6 -3.00 -7.27 -7.56
CA LEU A 6 -2.38 -5.99 -7.21
C LEU A 6 -3.15 -4.81 -7.82
N THR A 7 -3.75 -4.99 -9.00
CA THR A 7 -4.60 -3.97 -9.64
C THR A 7 -5.78 -3.62 -8.75
N ILE A 8 -6.40 -4.62 -8.11
CA ILE A 8 -7.50 -4.39 -7.16
C ILE A 8 -7.05 -3.54 -5.97
N LEU A 9 -5.85 -3.75 -5.43
CA LEU A 9 -5.34 -2.92 -4.33
C LEU A 9 -4.99 -1.50 -4.78
N ALA A 10 -4.55 -1.32 -6.02
CA ALA A 10 -4.27 -0.01 -6.61
C ALA A 10 -5.55 0.78 -6.91
N ASP A 11 -6.59 0.10 -7.40
CA ASP A 11 -7.87 0.71 -7.81
C ASP A 11 -8.80 0.99 -6.61
N ASN A 12 -8.57 0.34 -5.46
CA ASN A 12 -9.43 0.43 -4.27
C ASN A 12 -8.60 0.89 -3.05
N PRO A 13 -8.42 2.21 -2.84
CA PRO A 13 -7.55 2.75 -1.79
C PRO A 13 -7.99 2.36 -0.36
N GLU A 14 -9.28 2.15 -0.14
CA GLU A 14 -9.85 1.66 1.11
C GLU A 14 -9.40 0.22 1.42
N CYS A 15 -9.28 -0.64 0.40
CA CYS A 15 -8.76 -1.99 0.55
C CYS A 15 -7.28 -1.96 0.98
N LEU A 16 -6.49 -1.07 0.37
CA LEU A 16 -5.10 -0.87 0.75
C LEU A 16 -4.97 -0.37 2.20
N SER A 17 -5.79 0.60 2.61
CA SER A 17 -5.80 1.14 3.96
C SER A 17 -6.11 0.06 5.01
N ILE A 18 -7.17 -0.73 4.79
CA ILE A 18 -7.56 -1.83 5.68
C ILE A 18 -6.46 -2.90 5.72
N LEU A 19 -5.89 -3.28 4.58
CA LEU A 19 -4.85 -4.29 4.51
C LEU A 19 -3.56 -3.85 5.24
N ARG A 20 -3.18 -2.56 5.14
CA ARG A 20 -2.08 -1.97 5.91
C ARG A 20 -2.34 -2.01 7.41
N ALA A 21 -3.56 -1.69 7.84
CA ALA A 21 -3.92 -1.73 9.25
C ALA A 21 -3.80 -3.14 9.84
N TYR A 22 -4.31 -4.17 9.14
CA TYR A 22 -4.13 -5.56 9.57
C TYR A 22 -2.66 -6.02 9.56
N ALA A 23 -1.86 -5.58 8.57
CA ALA A 23 -0.43 -5.87 8.53
C ALA A 23 0.33 -5.27 9.72
N ARG A 24 0.01 -4.02 10.07
CA ARG A 24 0.61 -3.33 11.22
C ARG A 24 0.28 -4.03 12.53
N TRP A 25 -1.00 -4.37 12.74
CA TRP A 25 -1.41 -5.07 13.94
C TRP A 25 -0.79 -6.45 14.09
N GLU A 26 -0.71 -7.24 13.01
CA GLU A 26 -0.03 -8.54 13.08
C GLU A 26 1.44 -8.39 13.50
N ALA A 27 2.13 -7.34 13.03
CA ALA A 27 3.51 -7.06 13.40
C ALA A 27 3.66 -6.67 14.88
N GLU A 28 2.78 -5.79 15.38
CA GLU A 28 2.73 -5.37 16.79
C GLU A 28 2.44 -6.58 17.70
N GLU A 29 1.46 -7.41 17.34
CA GLU A 29 1.03 -8.56 18.14
C GLU A 29 1.99 -9.74 18.11
N ARG A 30 2.70 -9.93 17.00
CA ARG A 30 3.80 -10.89 16.94
C ARG A 30 4.90 -10.53 17.92
N ALA A 31 5.13 -9.24 18.17
CA ALA A 31 6.07 -8.80 19.21
C ALA A 31 5.55 -9.14 20.62
N GLU A 32 4.23 -9.09 20.81
CA GLU A 32 3.56 -9.37 22.09
C GLU A 32 3.15 -10.84 22.31
N LYS A 33 3.34 -11.71 21.31
CA LYS A 33 2.96 -13.14 21.30
C LYS A 33 1.46 -13.38 21.50
N GLN A 34 0.58 -12.49 21.03
CA GLN A 34 -0.86 -12.71 21.09
C GLN A 34 -1.44 -13.27 19.77
N SER A 35 -2.76 -13.46 19.74
CA SER A 35 -3.51 -13.96 18.57
C SER A 35 -3.52 -12.96 17.42
N ALA A 36 -3.30 -13.44 16.19
CA ALA A 36 -3.38 -12.65 14.95
C ALA A 36 -4.81 -12.32 14.49
N TRP A 37 -5.83 -12.92 15.11
CA TRP A 37 -7.24 -12.69 14.80
C TRP A 37 -7.77 -11.43 15.49
N ARG A 38 -8.49 -10.60 14.75
CA ARG A 38 -8.98 -9.29 15.23
C ARG A 38 -10.41 -9.04 14.81
N SER A 39 -11.16 -8.33 15.63
CA SER A 39 -12.50 -7.83 15.24
C SER A 39 -12.42 -6.97 13.97
N ARG A 40 -13.57 -6.79 13.31
CA ARG A 40 -13.67 -5.95 12.10
C ARG A 40 -13.07 -4.55 12.35
N LEU A 41 -12.24 -4.10 11.42
CA LEU A 41 -11.82 -2.70 11.35
C LEU A 41 -13.00 -1.85 10.87
N THR A 42 -13.51 -0.97 11.73
CA THR A 42 -14.36 0.15 11.30
C THR A 42 -13.48 1.37 11.08
N GLN A 43 -13.82 2.16 10.05
CA GLN A 43 -13.09 3.38 9.69
C GLN A 43 -13.07 4.40 10.85
N GLU A 44 -13.98 4.27 11.82
CA GLU A 44 -14.02 5.04 13.08
C GLU A 44 -12.78 4.90 13.97
N THR A 45 -11.89 3.92 13.70
CA THR A 45 -10.59 3.83 14.39
C THR A 45 -9.58 4.89 13.92
N SER A 46 -9.91 5.67 12.87
CA SER A 46 -9.14 6.81 12.38
C SER A 46 -10.05 8.06 12.32
N ALA A 47 -10.18 8.73 13.48
CA ALA A 47 -10.70 10.08 13.71
C ALA A 47 -11.96 10.59 12.94
N GLU A 48 -13.01 10.90 13.72
CA GLU A 48 -14.05 11.90 13.44
C GLU A 48 -14.83 11.80 12.11
N SER A 49 -15.85 10.94 12.04
CA SER A 49 -17.23 11.31 11.64
C SER A 49 -18.16 10.10 11.67
N PRO A 50 -19.39 10.22 12.21
CA PRO A 50 -20.34 9.10 12.32
C PRO A 50 -21.34 9.16 11.16
N GLU A 51 -21.07 8.50 10.04
CA GLU A 51 -22.06 8.44 8.95
C GLU A 51 -22.16 7.02 8.37
N GLU A 52 -23.38 6.50 8.38
CA GLU A 52 -23.80 5.13 8.04
C GLU A 52 -23.30 4.65 6.67
N GLU A 53 -22.93 5.57 5.76
CA GLU A 53 -22.30 5.29 4.46
C GLU A 53 -20.89 4.67 4.57
N THR A 54 -20.16 4.96 5.65
CA THR A 54 -18.79 4.47 5.87
C THR A 54 -18.74 3.00 6.31
N ALA A 55 -19.80 2.52 6.96
CA ALA A 55 -19.91 1.12 7.41
C ALA A 55 -20.08 0.17 6.22
N ASP A 56 -20.84 0.58 5.20
CA ASP A 56 -21.07 -0.20 3.98
C ASP A 56 -19.81 -0.28 3.11
N VAL A 57 -19.08 0.84 2.98
CA VAL A 57 -17.80 0.90 2.26
C VAL A 57 -16.75 0.00 2.94
N SER A 58 -16.65 0.05 4.28
CA SER A 58 -15.76 -0.85 5.04
C SER A 58 -16.17 -2.33 4.86
N SER A 59 -17.47 -2.64 4.86
CA SER A 59 -17.94 -4.02 4.67
C SER A 59 -17.63 -4.56 3.27
N SER A 60 -17.80 -3.74 2.22
CA SER A 60 -17.47 -4.09 0.84
C SER A 60 -15.97 -4.34 0.68
N ALA A 61 -15.14 -3.45 1.23
CA ALA A 61 -13.68 -3.58 1.16
C ALA A 61 -13.16 -4.85 1.85
N HIS A 62 -13.68 -5.19 3.04
CA HIS A 62 -13.35 -6.46 3.69
C HIS A 62 -13.78 -7.66 2.83
N GLY A 63 -14.97 -7.60 2.23
CA GLY A 63 -15.46 -8.63 1.32
C GLY A 63 -14.55 -8.84 0.12
N LEU A 64 -14.07 -7.76 -0.49
CA LEU A 64 -13.15 -7.79 -1.63
C LEU A 64 -11.80 -8.40 -1.22
N LEU A 65 -11.23 -7.95 -0.10
CA LEU A 65 -9.98 -8.49 0.42
C LEU A 65 -10.07 -9.99 0.75
N ILE A 66 -11.23 -10.48 1.19
CA ILE A 66 -11.48 -11.92 1.40
C ILE A 66 -11.57 -12.65 0.06
N ALA A 67 -12.30 -12.09 -0.92
CA ALA A 67 -12.49 -12.71 -2.23
C ALA A 67 -11.16 -12.92 -2.98
N TYR A 68 -10.21 -12.00 -2.83
CA TYR A 68 -8.85 -12.12 -3.38
C TYR A 68 -7.85 -12.83 -2.43
N GLY A 69 -8.32 -13.36 -1.30
CA GLY A 69 -7.50 -14.14 -0.37
C GLY A 69 -6.43 -13.33 0.39
N PHE A 70 -6.62 -12.01 0.51
CA PHE A 70 -5.73 -11.14 1.29
C PHE A 70 -6.08 -11.08 2.77
N LEU A 71 -7.36 -11.29 3.10
CA LEU A 71 -7.85 -11.48 4.46
C LEU A 71 -8.48 -12.87 4.60
N ASP A 72 -8.38 -13.43 5.81
CA ASP A 72 -9.12 -14.60 6.24
C ASP A 72 -10.12 -14.22 7.33
N ILE A 73 -11.18 -15.01 7.50
CA ILE A 73 -12.24 -14.76 8.49
C ILE A 73 -12.54 -15.97 9.35
N GLU A 74 -12.80 -15.71 10.63
CA GLU A 74 -13.25 -16.72 11.58
C GLU A 74 -14.46 -16.21 12.37
N LEU A 75 -15.41 -17.10 12.62
CA LEU A 75 -16.56 -16.82 13.49
C LEU A 75 -16.19 -17.16 14.93
N VAL A 76 -16.18 -16.15 15.80
CA VAL A 76 -15.84 -16.34 17.20
C VAL A 76 -17.14 -16.48 18.01
N GLY A 77 -17.54 -17.73 18.21
CA GLY A 77 -18.71 -18.06 19.04
C GLY A 77 -20.05 -17.57 18.49
N ARG A 78 -21.11 -17.72 19.30
CA ARG A 78 -22.48 -17.38 18.89
C ARG A 78 -22.83 -15.89 19.03
N THR A 79 -21.99 -15.13 19.72
CA THR A 79 -22.26 -13.73 20.11
C THR A 79 -21.10 -12.76 19.83
N SER A 80 -19.87 -13.24 19.56
CA SER A 80 -18.68 -12.37 19.50
C SER A 80 -18.33 -11.86 18.10
N GLY A 81 -19.09 -12.24 17.07
CA GLY A 81 -18.96 -11.67 15.72
C GLY A 81 -17.88 -12.33 14.86
N ILE A 82 -17.46 -11.60 13.82
CA ILE A 82 -16.48 -12.04 12.83
C ILE A 82 -15.12 -11.43 13.18
N HIS A 83 -14.10 -12.28 13.24
CA HIS A 83 -12.71 -11.87 13.28
C HIS A 83 -12.04 -12.05 11.93
N TYR A 84 -10.97 -11.28 11.73
CA TYR A 84 -10.22 -11.17 10.50
C TYR A 84 -8.74 -11.30 10.82
N CYS A 85 -7.97 -11.86 9.90
CA CYS A 85 -6.52 -11.80 9.94
C CYS A 85 -5.94 -11.62 8.53
N ILE A 86 -4.77 -10.98 8.45
CA ILE A 86 -4.07 -10.85 7.17
C ILE A 86 -3.42 -12.18 6.78
N THR A 87 -3.60 -12.58 5.53
CA THR A 87 -2.99 -13.81 5.01
C THR A 87 -1.54 -13.59 4.61
N THR A 88 -0.83 -14.70 4.35
CA THR A 88 0.50 -14.62 3.75
C THR A 88 0.46 -13.99 2.35
N SER A 89 -0.61 -14.23 1.59
CA SER A 89 -0.80 -13.64 0.26
C SER A 89 -1.03 -12.13 0.36
N GLY A 90 -1.88 -11.66 1.28
CA GLY A 90 -2.09 -10.24 1.54
C GLY A 90 -0.79 -9.51 1.88
N LYS A 91 0.05 -10.09 2.74
CA LYS A 91 1.37 -9.54 3.09
C LYS A 91 2.36 -9.48 1.94
N ARG A 92 2.29 -10.44 1.02
CA ARG A 92 3.14 -10.44 -0.19
C ARG A 92 2.66 -9.40 -1.18
N ALA A 93 1.34 -9.29 -1.38
CA ALA A 93 0.73 -8.29 -2.24
C ALA A 93 1.08 -6.88 -1.76
N LEU A 94 0.91 -6.60 -0.46
CA LEU A 94 1.23 -5.31 0.13
C LEU A 94 2.69 -4.91 -0.09
N ARG A 95 3.64 -5.81 0.20
CA ARG A 95 5.08 -5.55 0.00
C ARG A 95 5.46 -5.33 -1.46
N ARG A 96 4.81 -6.01 -2.39
CA ARG A 96 5.05 -5.82 -3.83
C ARG A 96 4.56 -4.45 -4.27
N LEU A 97 3.34 -4.08 -3.90
CA LEU A 97 2.77 -2.78 -4.24
C LEU A 97 3.60 -1.63 -3.66
N GLU A 98 4.01 -1.74 -2.39
CA GLU A 98 4.87 -0.74 -1.74
C GLU A 98 6.27 -0.67 -2.38
N GLY A 99 6.81 -1.81 -2.81
CA GLY A 99 8.06 -1.86 -3.57
C GLY A 99 7.96 -1.19 -4.94
N GLU A 100 6.85 -1.41 -5.67
CA GLU A 100 6.60 -0.81 -6.98
C GLU A 100 6.40 0.72 -6.88
N LEU A 101 5.67 1.18 -5.86
CA LEU A 101 5.52 2.61 -5.58
C LEU A 101 6.86 3.28 -5.28
N ALA A 102 7.70 2.64 -4.45
CA ALA A 102 9.02 3.19 -4.12
C ALA A 102 9.98 3.22 -5.33
N THR A 103 9.86 2.29 -6.29
CA THR A 103 10.64 2.32 -7.52
C THR A 103 10.14 3.37 -8.52
N ALA A 104 8.84 3.64 -8.58
CA ALA A 104 8.27 4.65 -9.46
C ALA A 104 8.72 6.07 -9.07
N ASP A 105 8.82 6.36 -7.76
CA ASP A 105 9.33 7.64 -7.26
C ASP A 105 10.83 7.81 -7.57
N ALA A 106 11.62 6.73 -7.58
CA ALA A 106 13.05 6.78 -7.84
C ALA A 106 13.40 7.01 -9.32
N GLU A 107 12.54 6.62 -10.26
CA GLU A 107 12.75 6.86 -11.70
C GLU A 107 12.27 8.24 -12.16
N SER A 108 11.58 8.99 -11.29
CA SER A 108 11.20 10.39 -11.54
C SER A 108 12.36 11.39 -11.32
N ASP A 109 13.40 10.99 -10.59
CA ASP A 109 14.54 11.86 -10.22
C ASP A 109 15.78 11.66 -11.12
N ALA A 110 15.72 10.75 -12.11
CA ALA A 110 16.88 10.35 -12.90
C ALA A 110 16.97 10.98 -14.31
N ASP A 111 16.02 11.83 -14.71
CA ASP A 111 15.92 12.37 -16.08
C ASP A 111 16.20 13.88 -16.18
N GLU A 112 17.09 14.42 -15.34
CA GLU A 112 17.50 15.84 -15.38
C GLU A 112 19.02 16.06 -15.53
N GLU A 113 19.79 15.11 -16.06
CA GLU A 113 21.22 15.28 -16.34
C GLU A 113 21.63 14.71 -17.71
N ALA A 114 21.13 15.30 -18.80
CA ALA A 114 21.70 15.09 -20.13
C ALA A 114 21.40 16.25 -21.10
N SER A 115 22.25 17.29 -21.08
CA SER A 115 22.63 18.16 -22.23
C SER A 115 23.23 19.46 -21.67
N SER A 116 24.53 19.76 -21.74
CA SER A 116 25.34 19.87 -22.97
C SER A 116 26.84 19.99 -22.60
N ASP A 117 27.59 18.90 -22.81
CA ASP A 117 28.98 18.94 -23.28
C ASP A 117 28.86 19.08 -24.82
N VAL A 118 29.54 19.94 -25.60
CA VAL A 118 30.99 20.04 -25.86
C VAL A 118 31.23 21.22 -26.85
N HIS A 119 32.26 22.05 -26.67
CA HIS A 119 33.44 22.13 -27.56
C HIS A 119 34.40 23.29 -27.22
N GLU A 120 35.59 22.86 -26.81
CA GLU A 120 36.88 23.55 -26.79
C GLU A 120 37.36 23.94 -28.21
N VAL A 121 38.01 25.12 -28.35
CA VAL A 121 39.28 25.37 -29.06
C VAL A 121 39.64 26.86 -28.93
N GLU A 122 40.66 27.20 -28.14
CA GLU A 122 42.05 27.51 -28.52
C GLU A 122 42.29 28.91 -29.10
N GLU A 123 43.13 29.65 -28.37
CA GLU A 123 43.74 30.95 -28.63
C GLU A 123 44.71 30.87 -29.83
N VAL A 124 44.79 31.91 -30.68
CA VAL A 124 46.05 32.61 -31.06
C VAL A 124 45.81 33.85 -31.94
N ASP A 125 46.34 34.96 -31.44
CA ASP A 125 47.10 36.07 -32.07
C ASP A 125 46.75 36.74 -33.43
N ASP A 126 46.93 38.07 -33.37
CA ASP A 126 47.70 38.95 -34.28
C ASP A 126 47.02 40.18 -34.95
N LEU A 127 47.63 41.33 -34.63
CA LEU A 127 47.91 42.57 -35.39
C LEU A 127 46.83 43.56 -35.92
N ALA A 128 46.90 44.76 -35.32
CA ALA A 128 46.98 46.12 -35.89
C ALA A 128 46.00 46.62 -36.98
N ALA A 129 45.33 47.73 -36.66
CA ALA A 129 45.33 48.97 -37.45
C ALA A 129 44.91 50.17 -36.59
#